data_AF-A0A183PUP7-F1
#
_entry.id   AF-A0A183PUP7-F1
#
_cell.length_a   1.000
_cell.length_b   1.000
_cell.length_c   1.000
_cell.angle_alpha   90.00
_cell.angle_beta   90.00
_cell.angle_gamma   90.00
#
_symmetry.space_group_name_H-M   'P 1'
#
loop_
_entity.id
_entity.type
_entity.pdbx_description
1 polymer ?
#
loop_
_entity_poly.entity_id
_entity_poly.type
_entity_poly.pdbx_seq_one_letter_code
_entity_poly.pdbx_strand_id
1 'polypeptide(L)' 'MNGGRITFAYYMAFIALLTNMELIKKVYLSRTNGNAKVELTKEEMLNAAQHFSQITPMEMSILFQLISLLRKDG' A
#
# COMPACT_ATOMS: atom_id res chain seq x y z
N MET A 1 15.62 -19.37 -15.87
CA MET A 1 15.84 -18.56 -14.66
C MET A 1 15.03 -17.28 -14.79
N ASN A 2 13.79 -17.25 -14.28
CA ASN A 2 13.02 -16.01 -14.24
C ASN A 2 13.49 -15.17 -13.04
N GLY A 3 14.74 -14.69 -13.11
CA GLY A 3 15.27 -13.74 -12.14
C GLY A 3 14.59 -12.40 -12.38
N GLY A 4 13.48 -12.15 -11.69
CA GLY A 4 12.76 -10.88 -11.76
C GLY A 4 13.72 -9.73 -11.46
N ARG A 5 13.93 -8.85 -12.45
CA ARG A 5 14.75 -7.64 -12.25
C ARG A 5 13.88 -6.58 -11.60
N ILE A 6 14.41 -5.95 -10.56
CA ILE A 6 13.75 -4.85 -9.85
C ILE A 6 14.44 -3.55 -10.26
N THR A 7 13.66 -2.53 -10.60
CA THR A 7 14.20 -1.19 -10.88
C THR A 7 14.54 -0.49 -9.57
N PHE A 8 15.52 0.43 -9.59
CA PHE A 8 15.86 1.22 -8.41
C PHE A 8 14.65 1.95 -7.83
N ALA A 9 13.79 2.52 -8.69
CA ALA A 9 12.56 3.20 -8.27
C ALA A 9 11.60 2.28 -7.50
N TYR A 10 11.40 1.04 -8.00
CA TYR A 10 10.56 0.07 -7.31
C TYR A 10 11.16 -0.31 -5.95
N TYR A 11 12.47 -0.54 -5.89
CA TYR A 11 13.16 -0.83 -4.63
C TYR A 11 12.99 0.31 -3.60
N MET A 12 13.20 1.55 -4.02
CA MET A 12 13.02 2.71 -3.15
C MET A 12 11.58 2.87 -2.67
N ALA A 13 10.59 2.71 -3.55
CA ALA A 13 9.17 2.75 -3.18
C ALA A 13 8.78 1.61 -2.24
N PHE A 14 9.36 0.42 -2.42
CA PHE A 14 9.15 -0.71 -1.52
C PHE A 14 9.68 -0.42 -0.11
N ILE A 15 10.91 0.11 0.00
CA ILE A 15 11.48 0.49 1.30
C ILE A 15 10.67 1.62 1.94
N ALA A 16 10.32 2.66 1.18
CA ALA A 16 9.51 3.78 1.68
C ALA A 16 8.14 3.33 2.21
N LEU A 17 7.48 2.40 1.51
CA LEU A 17 6.22 1.81 1.95
C LEU A 17 6.38 1.15 3.34
N LEU A 18 7.39 0.28 3.50
CA LEU A 18 7.62 -0.44 4.75
C LEU A 18 7.95 0.51 5.91
N THR A 19 8.77 1.52 5.66
CA THR A 19 9.11 2.55 6.66
C THR A 19 7.89 3.34 7.12
N ASN A 20 6.93 3.60 6.22
CA ASN A 20 5.77 4.45 6.47
C ASN A 20 4.47 3.67 6.77
N MET A 21 4.54 2.40 7.19
CA MET A 21 3.34 1.57 7.44
C MET A 21 2.38 2.13 8.50
N GLU A 22 2.87 2.90 9.47
CA GLU A 22 2.00 3.57 10.45
C GLU A 22 1.17 4.69 9.78
N LEU A 23 1.73 5.40 8.81
CA LEU A 23 0.97 6.36 8.00
C LEU A 23 -0.07 5.63 7.15
N ILE A 24 0.31 4.53 6.49
CA ILE A 24 -0.62 3.68 5.73
C ILE A 24 -1.82 3.25 6.58
N LYS A 25 -1.56 2.81 7.82
CA LYS A 25 -2.60 2.43 8.77
C LYS A 25 -3.52 3.61 9.11
N LYS A 26 -2.97 4.81 9.33
CA LYS A 26 -3.77 6.02 9.58
C LYS A 26 -4.66 6.36 8.39
N VAL A 27 -4.16 6.26 7.16
CA VAL A 27 -4.96 6.46 5.95
C VAL A 27 -6.13 5.48 5.89
N TYR A 28 -5.87 4.19 6.10
CA TYR A 28 -6.91 3.16 6.14
C TYR A 28 -7.97 3.48 7.20
N LEU A 29 -7.56 3.73 8.45
CA LEU A 29 -8.49 4.03 9.55
C LEU A 29 -9.27 5.33 9.35
N SER A 30 -8.70 6.32 8.66
CA SER A 30 -9.40 7.57 8.32
C SER A 30 -10.58 7.33 7.38
N ARG A 31 -10.46 6.35 6.46
CA ARG A 31 -11.51 6.02 5.49
C ARG A 31 -12.55 5.07 6.08
N THR A 32 -12.15 4.18 6.98
CA THR A 32 -13.03 3.19 7.61
C THR A 32 -13.67 3.66 8.92
N ASN A 33 -13.48 4.93 9.31
CA ASN A 33 -13.94 5.48 10.60
C ASN A 33 -13.48 4.63 11.80
N GLY A 34 -12.23 4.15 11.76
CA GLY A 34 -11.64 3.32 12.81
C GLY A 34 -12.01 1.83 12.75
N ASN A 35 -12.85 1.40 11.82
CA ASN A 35 -13.22 -0.02 11.69
C ASN A 35 -12.12 -0.81 10.97
N ALA A 36 -11.48 -1.74 11.68
CA ALA A 36 -10.40 -2.55 11.15
C ALA A 36 -10.84 -3.68 10.20
N LYS A 37 -12.15 -3.98 10.09
CA LYS A 37 -12.69 -5.10 9.31
C LYS A 37 -13.23 -4.71 7.93
N VAL A 38 -13.13 -3.44 7.54
CA VAL A 38 -13.67 -2.94 6.27
C VAL A 38 -12.65 -3.14 5.17
N GLU A 39 -13.00 -3.91 4.14
CA GLU A 39 -12.15 -3.99 2.95
C GLU A 39 -12.20 -2.66 2.17
N LEU A 40 -11.04 -2.19 1.73
CA LEU A 40 -10.92 -1.03 0.86
C LEU A 40 -10.27 -1.43 -0.46
N THR A 41 -10.78 -0.85 -1.54
CA THR A 41 -10.15 -0.91 -2.85
C THR A 41 -8.91 -0.02 -2.90
N LYS A 42 -8.05 -0.27 -3.90
CA LYS A 42 -6.87 0.57 -4.15
C LYS A 42 -7.24 2.02 -4.43
N GLU A 43 -8.34 2.23 -5.13
CA GLU A 43 -8.84 3.57 -5.48
C GLU A 43 -9.29 4.35 -4.23
N GLU A 44 -10.04 3.70 -3.33
CA GLU A 44 -10.45 4.31 -2.07
C GLU A 44 -9.27 4.66 -1.17
N MET A 45 -8.26 3.77 -1.11
CA MET A 45 -7.02 4.04 -0.38
C MET A 45 -6.23 5.20 -0.98
N LEU A 46 -6.13 5.28 -2.32
CA LEU A 46 -5.47 6.38 -3.01
C LEU A 46 -6.20 7.71 -2.77
N ASN A 47 -7.53 7.71 -2.84
CA ASN A 47 -8.34 8.89 -2.56
C ASN A 47 -8.16 9.36 -1.11
N ALA A 48 -8.17 8.45 -0.14
CA ALA A 48 -7.89 8.79 1.25
C ALA A 48 -6.47 9.34 1.43
N ALA A 49 -5.48 8.75 0.77
CA ALA A 49 -4.08 9.14 0.84
C ALA A 49 -3.79 10.56 0.32
N GLN A 50 -4.66 11.14 -0.52
CA GLN A 50 -4.50 12.53 -1.01
C GLN A 50 -4.39 13.54 0.12
N HIS A 51 -5.00 13.26 1.28
CA HIS A 51 -4.94 14.12 2.47
C HIS A 51 -3.64 13.99 3.28
N PHE A 52 -2.81 13.00 2.96
CA PHE A 52 -1.62 12.64 3.74
C PHE A 52 -0.30 12.91 3.02
N SER A 53 -0.35 13.43 1.78
CA SER A 53 0.71 14.00 0.91
C SER A 53 2.05 13.24 0.74
N GLN A 54 2.27 12.16 1.49
CA GLN A 54 3.56 11.46 1.60
C GLN A 54 3.53 10.06 1.00
N ILE A 55 2.38 9.61 0.47
CA ILE A 55 2.23 8.27 -0.10
C ILE A 55 2.18 8.37 -1.61
N THR A 56 3.09 7.68 -2.29
CA THR A 56 3.13 7.67 -3.75
C THR A 56 2.17 6.60 -4.33
N PRO A 57 1.69 6.78 -5.57
CA PRO A 57 0.91 5.73 -6.26
C PRO A 57 1.69 4.42 -6.43
N MET A 58 3.02 4.47 -6.50
CA MET A 58 3.88 3.28 -6.60
C MET A 58 3.87 2.49 -5.29
N GLU A 59 4.02 3.15 -4.14
CA GLU A 59 3.89 2.52 -2.81
C GLU A 59 2.53 1.84 -2.64
N MET A 60 1.43 2.51 -3.02
CA MET A 60 0.09 1.91 -2.97
C MET A 60 -0.04 0.70 -3.91
N SER A 61 0.57 0.76 -5.09
CA SER A 61 0.56 -0.38 -6.02
C SER A 61 1.29 -1.59 -5.43
N ILE A 62 2.45 -1.37 -4.79
CA ILE A 62 3.23 -2.39 -4.11
C ILE A 62 2.43 -2.98 -2.94
N LEU A 63 1.79 -2.16 -2.12
CA LEU A 63 0.97 -2.63 -0.99
C LEU A 63 -0.13 -3.59 -1.45
N PHE A 64 -0.89 -3.21 -2.48
CA PHE A 64 -1.96 -4.04 -3.01
C PHE A 64 -1.46 -5.31 -3.70
N GLN A 65 -0.25 -5.28 -4.28
CA GLN A 65 0.42 -6.47 -4.77
C GLN A 65 0.73 -7.44 -3.61
N LEU A 66 1.27 -6.95 -2.49
CA LEU A 66 1.54 -7.77 -1.29
C LEU A 66 0.25 -8.37 -0.71
N ILE A 67 -0.82 -7.59 -0.60
CA ILE A 67 -2.14 -8.07 -0.15
C ILE A 67 -2.67 -9.18 -1.08
N SER A 68 -2.53 -9.01 -2.40
CA SER A 68 -2.95 -10.04 -3.35
C SER A 68 -2.13 -11.32 -3.23
N LEU A 69 -0.85 -11.24 -2.87
CA LEU A 69 -0.04 -12.44 -2.64
C LEU A 69 -0.49 -13.16 -1.37
N LEU A 70 -0.67 -12.42 -0.27
CA LEU A 70 -1.17 -12.97 1.00
C LEU A 70 -2.54 -13.65 0.85
N ARG A 71 -3.44 -13.09 0.03
CA ARG A 71 -4.77 -13.68 -0.20
C ARG A 71 -4.72 -14.97 -1.03
N LYS A 72 -3.70 -15.14 -1.88
CA LYS A 72 -3.53 -16.36 -2.68
C LYS A 72 -2.99 -17.53 -1.87
N ASP A 73 -2.47 -17.28 -0.68
CA ASP A 73 -2.01 -18.28 0.29
C ASP A 73 -3.08 -18.64 1.35
N GLY A 74 -4.37 -18.44 1.02
CA GLY A 74 -5.53 -18.77 1.87
C GLY A 74 -6.36 -19.91 1.33
#